data_AF-A0A7X1TVZ6-F1
#
_entry.id   AF-A0A7X1TVZ6-F1
#
_cell.length_a   1.000
_cell.length_b   1.000
_cell.length_c   1.000
_cell.angle_alpha   90.00
_cell.angle_beta   90.00
_cell.angle_gamma   90.00
#
_symmetry.space_group_name_H-M   'P 1'
#
loop_
_entity.id
_entity.type
_entity.pdbx_description
1 polymer ?
#
loop_
_entity_poly.entity_id
_entity_poly.type
_entity_poly.pdbx_seq_one_letter_code
_entity_poly.pdbx_strand_id
1 'polypeptide(L)'
;MQLNSLKPAAGSNKARKRVGRGIGSGLGKTAGRGHKGQKSRSGGFHKVGFEGGQMPLQRRLPKRGFVSPLRGRVAEVRLSDLQRMSGDVVDVAALHAAGVIPRLARGAKVILSGKLERAVTLEGIGATKGARAAIEAAGGKINAPAAAEESAKITKRKAAKAKAAQGKAAQGKAAKSDAAEAGKKD
;
A
#
# COMPACT_ATOMS: atom_id res chain seq x y z
N MET A 1 45.21 -6.16 24.09
CA MET A 1 44.12 -5.18 24.26
C MET A 1 43.75 -5.17 25.73
N GLN A 2 43.87 -4.04 26.43
CA GLN A 2 43.56 -3.97 27.86
C GLN A 2 42.17 -3.36 28.08
N LEU A 3 41.41 -3.82 29.08
CA LEU A 3 40.04 -3.36 29.32
C LEU A 3 39.96 -1.84 29.62
N ASN A 4 40.99 -1.27 30.22
CA ASN A 4 41.12 0.17 30.54
C ASN A 4 41.45 1.07 29.33
N SER A 5 41.82 0.49 28.19
CA SER A 5 42.20 1.22 26.97
C SER A 5 41.07 1.36 25.94
N LEU A 6 39.93 0.69 26.17
CA LEU A 6 38.79 0.73 25.26
C LEU A 6 38.04 2.05 25.40
N LYS A 7 37.95 2.81 24.31
CA LYS A 7 37.14 4.04 24.24
C LYS A 7 36.15 3.94 23.09
N PRO A 8 34.91 4.44 23.26
CA PRO A 8 33.95 4.50 22.18
C PRO A 8 34.40 5.50 21.10
N ALA A 9 33.85 5.37 19.89
CA ALA A 9 34.08 6.33 18.83
C ALA A 9 33.63 7.75 19.25
N ALA A 10 34.35 8.76 18.78
CA ALA A 10 34.05 10.14 19.12
C ALA A 10 32.59 10.49 18.75
N GLY A 11 31.83 10.99 19.71
CA GLY A 11 30.44 11.41 19.52
C GLY A 11 29.37 10.31 19.60
N SER A 12 29.74 9.03 19.75
CA SER A 12 28.75 7.94 19.88
C SER A 12 27.98 8.00 21.21
N ASN A 13 28.65 8.45 22.28
CA ASN A 13 28.06 8.58 23.61
C ASN A 13 27.90 10.06 23.99
N LYS A 14 26.66 10.55 23.98
CA LYS A 14 26.32 11.91 24.42
C LYS A 14 25.86 11.90 25.87
N ALA A 15 26.38 12.84 26.67
CA ALA A 15 25.96 12.99 28.06
C ALA A 15 24.47 13.39 28.13
N ARG A 16 23.71 12.74 29.02
CA ARG A 16 22.28 13.07 29.23
C ARG A 16 22.12 14.47 29.82
N LYS A 17 21.06 15.17 29.39
CA LYS A 17 20.66 16.46 29.97
C LYS A 17 20.24 16.29 31.44
N ARG A 18 20.93 16.96 32.35
CA ARG A 18 20.61 16.98 33.80
C ARG A 18 20.07 18.36 34.17
N VAL A 19 18.75 18.45 34.37
CA VAL A 19 18.09 19.72 34.68
C VAL A 19 18.12 20.04 36.18
N GLY A 20 18.03 21.32 36.55
CA GLY A 20 18.03 21.77 37.95
C GLY A 20 19.40 21.61 38.63
N ARG A 21 20.49 21.97 37.95
CA ARG A 21 21.88 21.85 38.47
C ARG A 21 22.62 23.20 38.40
N GLY A 22 22.07 24.21 39.07
CA GLY A 22 22.67 25.56 39.14
C GLY A 22 22.54 26.38 37.86
N ILE A 23 22.87 27.68 37.95
CA ILE A 23 22.73 28.65 36.86
C ILE A 23 23.71 28.35 35.71
N GLY A 24 24.96 28.00 36.02
CA GLY A 24 26.00 27.71 35.02
C GLY A 24 25.72 26.51 34.10
N SER A 25 24.74 25.66 34.44
CA SER A 25 24.30 24.57 33.55
C SER A 25 23.38 25.02 32.40
N GLY A 26 22.90 26.27 32.42
CA GLY A 26 21.89 26.78 31.47
C GLY A 26 20.47 26.22 31.68
N LEU A 27 20.29 25.26 32.60
CA LEU A 27 19.02 24.55 32.84
C LEU A 27 18.68 24.51 34.34
N GLY A 28 19.04 25.57 35.05
CA GLY A 28 18.86 25.71 36.50
C GLY A 28 17.39 25.84 36.92
N LYS A 29 17.05 26.91 37.65
CA LYS A 29 15.76 27.18 38.34
C LYS A 29 14.51 26.55 37.71
N THR A 30 14.21 26.85 36.44
CA THR A 30 12.97 26.39 35.77
C THR A 30 13.12 25.05 35.04
N ALA A 31 14.31 24.46 35.01
CA ALA A 31 14.59 23.19 34.36
C ALA A 31 14.17 23.13 32.87
N GLY A 32 14.06 24.28 32.19
CA GLY A 32 13.58 24.39 30.81
C GLY A 32 12.06 24.35 30.63
N ARG A 33 11.27 24.43 31.71
CA ARG A 33 9.80 24.41 31.68
C ARG A 33 9.14 25.80 31.69
N GLY A 34 9.91 26.87 31.85
CA GLY A 34 9.38 28.23 31.99
C GLY A 34 8.73 28.48 33.37
N HIS A 35 7.82 29.45 33.44
CA HIS A 35 7.16 29.87 34.69
C HIS A 35 5.68 29.46 34.73
N LYS A 36 5.27 28.80 35.82
CA LYS A 36 3.87 28.46 36.14
C LYS A 36 3.14 27.74 34.97
N GLY A 37 1.81 27.63 35.07
CA GLY A 37 0.98 26.97 34.08
C GLY A 37 1.02 25.43 34.14
N GLN A 38 0.06 24.79 33.47
CA GLN A 38 -0.15 23.34 33.53
C GLN A 38 1.09 22.54 33.14
N LYS A 39 1.77 22.89 32.04
CA LYS A 39 2.97 22.19 31.52
C LYS A 39 4.20 22.23 32.45
N SER A 40 4.23 23.17 33.39
CA SER A 40 5.32 23.27 34.38
C SER A 40 5.13 22.34 35.59
N ARG A 41 3.90 21.89 35.86
CA ARG A 41 3.57 21.05 37.02
C ARG A 41 3.97 19.59 36.78
N SER A 42 4.20 18.85 37.87
CA SER A 42 4.41 17.40 37.79
C SER A 42 3.17 16.73 37.20
N GLY A 43 3.34 15.83 36.22
CA GLY A 43 2.23 15.23 35.48
C GLY A 43 1.46 16.19 34.56
N GLY A 44 1.93 17.44 34.41
CA GLY A 44 1.30 18.49 33.64
C GLY A 44 1.30 18.22 32.14
N PHE A 45 0.26 17.53 31.66
CA PHE A 45 0.08 17.19 30.25
C PHE A 45 -1.41 17.28 29.88
N HIS A 46 -1.69 17.79 28.67
CA HIS A 46 -3.02 17.72 28.07
C HIS A 46 -3.09 16.47 27.20
N LYS A 47 -4.23 15.80 27.11
CA LYS A 47 -4.36 14.58 26.30
C LYS A 47 -3.99 14.87 24.83
N VAL A 48 -3.31 13.92 24.18
CA VAL A 48 -2.99 14.00 22.74
C VAL A 48 -4.28 14.23 21.95
N GLY A 49 -4.31 15.29 21.14
CA GLY A 49 -5.49 15.70 20.37
C GLY A 49 -6.48 16.60 21.11
N PHE A 50 -6.13 17.18 22.27
CA PHE A 50 -6.91 18.23 22.93
C PHE A 50 -6.51 19.62 22.41
N GLU A 51 -7.48 20.39 21.87
CA GLU A 51 -7.29 21.71 21.26
C GLU A 51 -7.80 22.86 22.14
N GLY A 52 -7.70 22.74 23.48
CA GLY A 52 -8.02 23.84 24.40
C GLY A 52 -9.52 24.08 24.63
N GLY A 53 -10.38 23.17 24.18
CA GLY A 53 -11.85 23.27 24.31
C GLY A 53 -12.58 23.26 22.97
N GLN A 54 -11.86 23.56 21.88
CA GLN A 54 -12.39 23.41 20.53
C GLN A 54 -12.65 21.91 20.23
N MET A 55 -13.67 21.61 19.42
CA MET A 55 -13.92 20.24 18.95
C MET A 55 -12.69 19.72 18.20
N PRO A 56 -11.99 18.65 18.62
CA PRO A 56 -10.75 18.24 17.97
C PRO A 56 -10.90 17.81 16.50
N LEU A 57 -9.83 17.93 15.71
CA LEU A 57 -9.82 17.57 14.28
C LEU A 57 -10.36 16.14 14.01
N GLN A 58 -9.97 15.17 14.83
CA GLN A 58 -10.43 13.77 14.70
C GLN A 58 -11.94 13.58 14.94
N ARG A 59 -12.63 14.59 15.48
CA ARG A 59 -14.08 14.63 15.65
C ARG A 59 -14.77 15.54 14.64
N ARG A 60 -14.10 16.58 14.14
CA ARG A 60 -14.65 17.48 13.11
C ARG A 60 -14.82 16.79 11.75
N LEU A 61 -13.85 15.97 11.37
CA LEU A 61 -13.84 15.31 10.07
C LEU A 61 -14.64 13.99 10.13
N PRO A 62 -15.46 13.70 9.11
CA PRO A 62 -16.16 12.42 9.03
C PRO A 62 -15.16 11.27 8.82
N LYS A 63 -15.45 10.11 9.40
CA LYS A 63 -14.73 8.88 9.09
C LYS A 63 -15.06 8.46 7.65
N ARG A 64 -14.04 8.20 6.84
CA ARG A 64 -14.22 7.77 5.44
C ARG A 64 -13.42 6.49 5.17
N GLY A 65 -14.01 5.62 4.35
CA GLY A 65 -13.38 4.40 3.86
C GLY A 65 -13.62 3.18 4.75
N PHE A 66 -13.04 2.05 4.35
CA PHE A 66 -13.04 0.79 5.09
C PHE A 66 -11.71 0.08 4.88
N VAL A 67 -11.32 -0.80 5.81
CA VAL A 67 -10.13 -1.64 5.64
C VAL A 67 -10.55 -2.92 4.92
N SER A 68 -10.03 -3.14 3.71
CA SER A 68 -10.29 -4.38 2.97
C SER A 68 -9.70 -5.60 3.72
N PRO A 69 -10.46 -6.69 3.94
CA PRO A 69 -9.94 -7.93 4.53
C PRO A 69 -8.85 -8.62 3.69
N LEU A 70 -8.76 -8.25 2.41
CA LEU A 70 -7.74 -8.75 1.48
C LEU A 70 -6.46 -7.91 1.51
N ARG A 71 -6.45 -6.77 2.23
CA ARG A 71 -5.27 -5.92 2.37
C ARG A 71 -4.13 -6.73 2.96
N GLY A 72 -2.97 -6.72 2.28
CA GLY A 72 -1.79 -7.48 2.71
C GLY A 72 -1.80 -8.96 2.36
N ARG A 73 -2.87 -9.50 1.74
CA ARG A 73 -2.86 -10.88 1.21
C ARG A 73 -2.20 -11.00 -0.16
N VAL A 74 -2.02 -9.89 -0.86
CA VAL A 74 -1.26 -9.81 -2.12
C VAL A 74 -0.08 -8.89 -1.89
N ALA A 75 1.12 -9.41 -2.07
CA ALA A 75 2.36 -8.65 -1.94
C ALA A 75 2.80 -8.07 -3.29
N GLU A 76 3.55 -6.98 -3.24
CA GLU A 76 4.18 -6.37 -4.40
C GLU A 76 5.64 -6.84 -4.46
N VAL A 77 6.09 -7.26 -5.64
CA VAL A 77 7.47 -7.77 -5.86
C VAL A 77 8.15 -6.93 -6.93
N ARG A 78 9.39 -6.50 -6.68
CA ARG A 78 10.17 -5.71 -7.64
C ARG A 78 11.04 -6.60 -8.53
N LEU A 79 11.43 -6.09 -9.69
CA LEU A 79 12.38 -6.79 -10.58
C LEU A 79 13.75 -6.97 -9.93
N SER A 80 14.19 -6.01 -9.12
CA SER A 80 15.43 -6.11 -8.34
C SER A 80 15.42 -7.28 -7.35
N ASP A 81 14.25 -7.60 -6.79
CA ASP A 81 14.10 -8.67 -5.82
C ASP A 81 14.16 -10.02 -6.53
N LEU A 82 13.56 -10.10 -7.73
CA LEU A 82 13.70 -11.24 -8.62
C LEU A 82 15.15 -11.44 -9.06
N GLN A 83 15.89 -10.39 -9.41
CA GLN A 83 17.30 -10.49 -9.82
C GLN A 83 18.19 -11.09 -8.73
N ARG A 84 17.93 -10.78 -7.44
CA ARG A 84 18.71 -11.28 -6.30
C ARG A 84 18.37 -12.70 -5.90
N MET A 85 17.18 -13.17 -6.27
CA MET A 85 16.72 -14.50 -5.93
C MET A 85 17.37 -15.55 -6.83
N SER A 86 17.77 -16.68 -6.23
CA SER A 86 18.21 -17.87 -6.95
C SER A 86 17.00 -18.67 -7.45
N GLY A 87 17.06 -19.13 -8.70
CA GLY A 87 16.03 -19.98 -9.31
C GLY A 87 15.29 -19.29 -10.46
N ASP A 88 15.13 -20.02 -11.55
CA ASP A 88 14.55 -19.52 -12.79
C ASP A 88 13.02 -19.56 -12.78
N VAL A 89 12.43 -20.44 -11.98
CA VAL A 89 10.98 -20.55 -11.78
C VAL A 89 10.58 -19.81 -10.52
N VAL A 90 9.60 -18.91 -10.64
CA VAL A 90 9.14 -18.03 -9.57
C VAL A 90 7.67 -18.25 -9.33
N ASP A 91 7.38 -18.98 -8.27
CA ASP A 91 6.06 -19.19 -7.71
C ASP A 91 5.95 -18.50 -6.33
N VAL A 92 4.78 -18.61 -5.71
CA VAL A 92 4.55 -18.01 -4.38
C VAL A 92 5.41 -18.71 -3.31
N ALA A 93 5.67 -20.02 -3.42
CA ALA A 93 6.49 -20.73 -2.45
C ALA A 93 7.97 -20.32 -2.53
N ALA A 94 8.54 -20.17 -3.73
CA ALA A 94 9.89 -19.67 -3.93
C ALA A 94 10.07 -18.26 -3.36
N LEU A 95 9.08 -17.39 -3.54
CA LEU A 95 9.11 -16.03 -2.99
C LEU A 95 9.05 -16.00 -1.45
N HIS A 96 8.36 -16.96 -0.84
CA HIS A 96 8.40 -17.15 0.62
C HIS A 96 9.76 -17.70 1.08
N ALA A 97 10.29 -18.70 0.37
CA ALA A 97 11.58 -19.31 0.69
C ALA A 97 12.73 -18.29 0.60
N ALA A 98 12.67 -17.39 -0.38
CA ALA A 98 13.62 -16.29 -0.53
C ALA A 98 13.38 -15.11 0.42
N GLY A 99 12.31 -15.14 1.23
CA GLY A 99 11.96 -14.06 2.17
C GLY A 99 11.57 -12.74 1.50
N VAL A 100 11.23 -12.75 0.22
CA VAL A 100 10.85 -11.56 -0.56
C VAL A 100 9.42 -11.12 -0.21
N ILE A 101 8.56 -12.08 0.11
CA ILE A 101 7.15 -11.86 0.42
C ILE A 101 6.87 -12.18 1.91
N PRO A 102 5.96 -11.45 2.58
CA PRO A 102 5.54 -11.79 3.95
C PRO A 102 4.80 -13.12 3.98
N ARG A 103 5.06 -13.95 4.99
CA ARG A 103 4.45 -15.29 5.16
C ARG A 103 2.91 -15.35 5.07
N LEU A 104 2.22 -14.26 5.41
CA LEU A 104 0.75 -14.17 5.35
C LEU A 104 0.19 -13.86 3.96
N ALA A 105 1.04 -13.46 3.01
CA ALA A 105 0.62 -13.18 1.66
C ALA A 105 0.34 -14.50 0.91
N ARG A 106 -0.81 -14.53 0.24
CA ARG A 106 -1.32 -15.66 -0.55
C ARG A 106 -1.05 -15.50 -2.04
N GLY A 107 -0.61 -14.32 -2.47
CA GLY A 107 -0.30 -14.04 -3.85
C GLY A 107 0.66 -12.87 -3.99
N ALA A 108 1.15 -12.68 -5.21
CA ALA A 108 2.12 -11.66 -5.54
C ALA A 108 1.71 -10.91 -6.81
N LYS A 109 2.15 -9.66 -6.93
CA LYS A 109 2.11 -8.91 -8.19
C LYS A 109 3.46 -8.27 -8.46
N VAL A 110 4.04 -8.58 -9.61
CA VAL A 110 5.34 -8.02 -10.02
C VAL A 110 5.14 -6.63 -10.61
N ILE A 111 5.94 -5.67 -10.14
CA ILE A 111 5.93 -4.26 -10.57
C ILE A 111 7.27 -3.88 -11.21
N LEU A 112 7.22 -2.91 -12.13
CA LEU A 112 8.42 -2.41 -12.81
C LEU A 112 9.19 -1.50 -11.84
N SER A 113 10.20 -2.06 -11.19
CA SER A 113 11.11 -1.32 -10.32
C SER A 113 12.44 -2.06 -10.26
N GLY A 114 13.51 -1.39 -10.68
CA GLY A 114 14.83 -2.00 -10.88
C GLY A 114 14.99 -2.62 -12.28
N LYS A 115 16.07 -3.39 -12.45
CA LYS A 115 16.42 -4.09 -13.69
C LYS A 115 16.42 -5.59 -13.46
N LEU A 116 16.08 -6.34 -14.50
CA LEU A 116 16.17 -7.79 -14.55
C LEU A 116 17.01 -8.14 -15.77
N GLU A 117 18.11 -8.84 -15.56
CA GLU A 117 19.04 -9.24 -16.63
C GLU A 117 18.99 -10.75 -16.87
N ARG A 118 18.42 -11.49 -15.93
CA ARG A 118 18.25 -12.94 -16.00
C ARG A 118 16.87 -13.32 -16.57
N ALA A 119 16.81 -14.42 -17.29
CA ALA A 119 15.54 -15.01 -17.72
C ALA A 119 14.81 -15.60 -16.50
N VAL A 120 13.54 -15.22 -16.32
CA VAL A 120 12.70 -15.69 -15.20
C VAL A 120 11.35 -16.15 -15.72
N THR A 121 10.91 -17.31 -15.24
CA THR A 121 9.58 -17.86 -15.50
C THR A 121 8.67 -17.59 -14.30
N LEU A 122 7.67 -16.73 -14.47
CA LEU A 122 6.66 -16.48 -13.43
C LEU A 122 5.53 -17.51 -13.54
N GLU A 123 5.24 -18.22 -12.45
CA GLU A 123 4.15 -19.20 -12.37
C GLU A 123 3.04 -18.73 -11.42
N GLY A 124 1.82 -18.55 -11.94
CA GLY A 124 0.67 -18.20 -11.13
C GLY A 124 0.71 -16.78 -10.55
N ILE A 125 1.67 -15.95 -10.97
CA ILE A 125 1.89 -14.58 -10.49
C ILE A 125 1.58 -13.57 -11.58
N GLY A 126 0.82 -12.54 -11.23
CA GLY A 126 0.53 -11.44 -12.15
C GLY A 126 1.67 -10.43 -12.22
N ALA A 127 2.01 -9.94 -13.41
CA ALA A 127 2.91 -8.80 -13.59
C ALA A 127 2.16 -7.57 -14.16
N THR A 128 2.60 -6.36 -13.83
CA THR A 128 2.12 -5.12 -14.46
C THR A 128 2.61 -5.01 -15.90
N LYS A 129 1.97 -4.17 -16.73
CA LYS A 129 2.31 -4.04 -18.16
C LYS A 129 3.80 -3.78 -18.40
N GLY A 130 4.37 -2.82 -17.68
CA GLY A 130 5.80 -2.51 -17.79
C GLY A 130 6.71 -3.63 -17.29
N ALA A 131 6.32 -4.32 -16.21
CA ALA A 131 7.10 -5.44 -15.69
C ALA A 131 7.09 -6.64 -16.66
N ARG A 132 5.97 -6.91 -17.32
CA ARG A 132 5.86 -7.97 -18.34
C ARG A 132 6.84 -7.73 -19.48
N ALA A 133 6.82 -6.53 -20.04
CA ALA A 133 7.72 -6.16 -21.13
C ALA A 133 9.20 -6.29 -20.73
N ALA A 134 9.56 -5.89 -19.50
CA ALA A 134 10.92 -6.03 -19.00
C ALA A 134 11.34 -7.49 -18.78
N ILE A 135 10.43 -8.35 -18.30
CA ILE A 135 10.70 -9.79 -18.10
C ILE A 135 10.84 -10.50 -19.45
N GLU A 136 9.97 -10.21 -20.41
CA GLU A 136 10.02 -10.76 -21.77
C GLU A 136 11.29 -10.30 -22.51
N ALA A 137 11.69 -9.03 -22.35
CA ALA A 137 12.95 -8.50 -22.90
C ALA A 137 14.19 -9.19 -22.32
N ALA A 138 14.14 -9.66 -21.06
CA ALA A 138 15.19 -10.46 -20.45
C ALA A 138 15.12 -11.96 -20.81
N GLY A 139 14.23 -12.36 -21.74
CA GLY A 139 14.04 -13.75 -22.16
C GLY A 139 13.19 -14.60 -21.21
N GLY A 140 12.52 -13.97 -20.24
CA GLY A 140 11.63 -14.63 -19.29
C GLY A 140 10.25 -14.98 -19.86
N LYS A 141 9.51 -15.84 -19.15
CA LYS A 141 8.16 -16.28 -19.52
C LYS A 141 7.17 -16.01 -18.40
N ILE A 142 5.90 -15.78 -18.74
CA ILE A 142 4.86 -15.51 -17.76
C ILE A 142 3.70 -16.48 -17.98
N ASN A 143 3.62 -17.50 -17.13
CA ASN A 143 2.53 -18.45 -17.10
C ASN A 143 1.42 -17.87 -16.22
N ALA A 144 0.42 -17.25 -16.86
CA ALA A 144 -0.64 -16.54 -16.17
C ALA A 144 -1.46 -17.47 -15.23
N PRO A 145 -1.92 -16.99 -14.06
CA PRO A 145 -2.79 -17.77 -13.20
C PRO A 145 -4.14 -18.02 -13.89
N ALA A 146 -4.68 -19.24 -13.76
CA ALA A 146 -5.96 -19.67 -14.33
C ALA A 146 -7.15 -18.72 -14.02
N ALA A 147 -7.09 -17.97 -12.92
CA ALA A 147 -8.10 -16.96 -12.55
C ALA A 147 -8.16 -15.73 -13.48
N ALA A 148 -7.10 -15.43 -14.23
CA ALA A 148 -7.07 -14.34 -15.21
C ALA A 148 -7.91 -14.67 -16.47
N GLU A 149 -7.98 -15.94 -16.86
CA GLU A 149 -8.84 -16.37 -17.95
C GLU A 149 -10.32 -16.35 -17.56
N GLU A 150 -10.62 -16.75 -16.33
CA GLU A 150 -11.99 -16.81 -15.82
C GLU A 150 -12.58 -15.41 -15.63
N SER A 151 -11.79 -14.47 -15.09
CA SER A 151 -12.18 -13.06 -14.98
C SER A 151 -12.34 -12.39 -16.35
N ALA A 152 -11.48 -12.68 -17.33
CA ALA A 152 -11.64 -12.22 -18.71
C ALA A 152 -12.92 -12.76 -19.38
N LYS A 153 -13.24 -14.05 -19.17
CA LYS A 153 -14.49 -14.68 -19.62
C LYS A 153 -15.72 -14.06 -18.96
N ILE A 154 -15.66 -13.74 -17.66
CA ILE A 154 -16.73 -13.06 -16.92
C ILE A 154 -16.95 -11.63 -17.44
N THR A 155 -15.88 -10.86 -17.69
CA THR A 155 -16.02 -9.51 -18.29
C THR A 155 -16.59 -9.54 -19.70
N LYS A 156 -16.20 -10.51 -20.54
CA LYS A 156 -16.79 -10.71 -21.87
C LYS A 156 -18.28 -11.08 -21.77
N ARG A 157 -18.66 -11.96 -20.83
CA ARG A 157 -20.07 -12.32 -20.55
C ARG A 157 -20.89 -11.13 -20.04
N LYS A 158 -20.34 -10.31 -19.14
CA LYS A 158 -20.99 -9.06 -18.66
C LYS A 158 -21.16 -8.04 -19.79
N ALA A 159 -20.15 -7.84 -20.63
CA ALA A 159 -20.21 -6.94 -21.77
C ALA A 159 -21.25 -7.41 -22.82
N ALA A 160 -21.32 -8.71 -23.09
CA ALA A 160 -22.34 -9.29 -23.97
C ALA A 160 -23.76 -9.11 -23.41
N LYS A 161 -23.95 -9.34 -22.09
CA LYS A 161 -25.24 -9.14 -21.42
C LYS A 161 -25.67 -7.67 -21.39
N ALA A 162 -24.73 -6.73 -21.25
CA ALA A 162 -25.00 -5.29 -21.31
C ALA A 162 -25.41 -4.83 -22.73
N LYS A 163 -24.76 -5.34 -23.78
CA LYS A 163 -25.14 -5.06 -25.18
C LYS A 163 -26.52 -5.66 -25.53
N ALA A 164 -26.82 -6.87 -25.06
CA ALA A 164 -28.15 -7.48 -25.26
C ALA A 164 -29.28 -6.71 -24.57
N ALA A 165 -29.02 -6.11 -23.41
CA ALA A 165 -30.00 -5.26 -22.71
C ALA A 165 -30.29 -3.94 -23.45
N GLN A 166 -29.27 -3.34 -24.08
CA GLN A 166 -29.42 -2.13 -24.90
C GLN A 166 -30.19 -2.39 -26.21
N GLY A 167 -29.99 -3.56 -26.84
CA GLY A 167 -30.76 -3.97 -28.02
C GLY A 167 -32.26 -4.16 -27.76
N LYS A 168 -32.62 -4.74 -26.62
CA LYS A 168 -34.04 -4.87 -26.20
C LYS A 168 -34.69 -3.53 -25.85
N ALA A 169 -33.94 -2.59 -25.28
CA ALA A 169 -34.42 -1.23 -25.00
C ALA A 169 -34.62 -0.38 -26.27
N ALA A 170 -33.86 -0.63 -27.34
CA ALA A 170 -34.05 0.02 -28.63
C ALA A 170 -35.28 -0.53 -29.39
N GLN A 171 -35.52 -1.84 -29.37
CA GLN A 171 -36.70 -2.45 -29.97
C GLN A 171 -38.01 -2.04 -29.26
N GLY A 172 -37.99 -1.87 -27.94
CA GLY A 172 -39.14 -1.37 -27.17
C GLY A 172 -39.45 0.11 -27.38
N LYS A 173 -38.51 0.91 -27.91
CA LYS A 173 -38.76 2.31 -28.33
C LYS A 173 -39.31 2.40 -29.74
N ALA A 174 -38.85 1.55 -30.67
CA ALA A 174 -39.40 1.48 -32.03
C ALA A 174 -40.88 1.01 -32.03
N ALA A 175 -41.22 0.02 -31.22
CA ALA A 175 -42.61 -0.44 -31.08
C ALA A 175 -43.56 0.61 -30.44
N LYS A 176 -43.02 1.64 -29.77
CA LYS A 176 -43.80 2.76 -29.21
C LYS A 176 -43.90 3.97 -30.16
N SER A 177 -42.97 4.14 -31.11
CA SER A 177 -43.09 5.17 -32.14
C SER A 177 -44.08 4.77 -33.23
N ASP A 178 -44.11 3.48 -33.63
CA ASP A 178 -45.04 3.00 -34.66
C ASP A 178 -46.51 3.00 -34.18
N ALA A 179 -46.75 2.93 -32.86
CA ALA A 179 -48.09 3.05 -32.28
C ALA A 179 -48.55 4.52 -32.11
N ALA A 180 -47.64 5.49 -32.15
CA ALA A 180 -47.97 6.91 -31.98
C ALA A 180 -48.31 7.60 -33.31
N GLU A 181 -47.90 7.03 -34.45
CA GLU A 181 -48.19 7.58 -35.78
C GLU A 181 -49.55 7.09 -36.35
N ALA A 182 -50.11 6.00 -35.80
CA ALA A 182 -51.44 5.49 -36.17
C ALA A 182 -52.62 6.22 -35.51
N GLY A 183 -52.39 7.10 -34.52
CA GLY A 183 -53.44 7.74 -33.72
C GLY A 183 -53.78 9.19 -34.07
N LYS A 184 -53.37 9.70 -35.25
CA LYS A 184 -53.50 11.13 -35.59
C LYS A 184 -54.23 11.44 -36.91
N LYS A 185 -55.12 10.55 -37.33
CA LYS A 185 -56.15 10.84 -38.33
C LYS A 185 -57.51 10.61 -37.71
N ASP A 186 -58.10 11.70 -37.24
CA ASP A 186 -59.52 12.08 -37.34
C ASP A 186 -59.67 13.50 -36.78
#